data_AF-A0A535LL61-F1
#
_entry.id   AF-A0A535LL61-F1
#
_cell.length_a   1.000
_cell.length_b   1.000
_cell.length_c   1.000
_cell.angle_alpha   90.00
_cell.angle_beta   90.00
_cell.angle_gamma   90.00
#
_symmetry.space_group_name_H-M   'P 1'
#
loop_
_entity.id
_entity.type
_entity.pdbx_description
1 polymer ?
#
loop_
_entity_poly.entity_id
_entity_poly.type
_entity_poly.pdbx_seq_one_letter_code
_entity_poly.pdbx_strand_id
1 'polypeptide(L)'
;MKLTGAVKLVQVPVAGQPGRYVTGFLPVSPDTEKPEESSNKPANDPSALQHVKLLERLWTPQNANLLKKFWAPLLAFFNILAGSGMFWYFRASPASRSKSSVVTESLKPDWHAIAAAQATATANANYILTDSLHQNIHNWPVVASGNKTYIFKESAYHVADNDATQSAPALLPGFMLSRPLAFSLTMEEIKGDDTSINNSFGMIFFLNTHVNNGKTVITFYSFEVVNNNGGMYQFLKYDRSKGQSPYTTIWQHNFGGEFHQGQGARNANTFKVTIDGKYFNFWVNGKKVGSSQDNSISGGQIGMLVNLKGTEVAFSNLELTYH
;
A
#
# COMPACT_ATOMS: atom_id res chain seq x y z
N MET A 1 13.56 13.67 12.28
CA MET A 1 14.45 14.18 11.21
C MET A 1 14.04 13.40 9.97
N LYS A 2 13.51 14.04 8.93
CA LYS A 2 13.16 13.34 7.67
C LYS A 2 14.42 12.71 7.08
N LEU A 3 14.32 11.59 6.35
CA LEU A 3 15.46 10.81 5.84
C LEU A 3 16.55 11.71 5.21
N THR A 4 17.58 12.08 5.99
CA THR A 4 18.59 13.09 5.62
C THR A 4 19.88 12.48 5.06
N GLY A 5 19.97 11.16 4.85
CA GLY A 5 21.21 10.50 4.42
C GLY A 5 21.02 9.30 3.49
N ALA A 6 22.14 8.69 3.08
CA ALA A 6 22.28 7.26 2.75
C ALA A 6 21.08 6.41 3.23
N VAL A 7 20.23 5.84 2.38
CA VAL A 7 19.25 4.88 2.87
C VAL A 7 19.25 3.62 2.00
N LYS A 8 19.63 2.48 2.59
CA LYS A 8 19.49 1.15 2.05
C LYS A 8 18.20 0.53 2.59
N LEU A 9 17.35 0.04 1.69
CA LEU A 9 16.23 -0.81 2.07
C LEU A 9 16.79 -2.11 2.65
N VAL A 10 16.58 -2.37 3.93
CA VAL A 10 16.98 -3.62 4.56
C VAL A 10 15.77 -4.32 5.14
N GLN A 11 15.58 -5.53 4.65
CA GLN A 11 14.66 -6.50 5.21
C GLN A 11 15.31 -7.12 6.45
N VAL A 12 14.91 -6.65 7.63
CA VAL A 12 15.39 -7.20 8.90
C VAL A 12 14.44 -8.32 9.32
N PRO A 13 14.93 -9.54 9.62
CA PRO A 13 14.07 -10.61 10.09
C PRO A 13 13.44 -10.24 11.44
N VAL A 14 12.15 -10.53 11.60
CA VAL A 14 11.44 -10.31 12.86
C VAL A 14 11.89 -11.37 13.86
N ALA A 15 12.46 -10.94 14.99
CA ALA A 15 12.88 -11.84 16.06
C ALA A 15 11.69 -12.70 16.53
N GLY A 16 11.86 -14.03 16.51
CA GLY A 16 10.82 -14.99 16.91
C GLY A 16 9.82 -15.38 15.81
N GLN A 17 9.95 -14.87 14.57
CA GLN A 17 9.07 -15.27 13.46
C GLN A 17 9.88 -15.62 12.18
N PRO A 18 10.20 -16.90 11.95
CA PRO A 18 10.93 -17.34 10.76
C PRO A 18 10.20 -16.94 9.46
N GLY A 19 10.93 -16.35 8.51
CA GLY A 19 10.41 -15.97 7.19
C GLY A 19 9.71 -14.60 7.13
N ARG A 20 9.67 -13.83 8.22
CA ARG A 20 9.09 -12.48 8.24
C ARG A 20 10.18 -11.41 8.24
N TYR A 21 10.03 -10.42 7.36
CA TYR A 21 10.98 -9.34 7.18
C TYR A 21 10.30 -7.98 7.30
N VAL A 22 10.93 -7.06 8.03
CA VAL A 22 10.51 -5.66 8.13
C VAL A 22 11.41 -4.85 7.24
N THR A 23 10.80 -4.04 6.39
CA THR A 23 11.53 -3.11 5.54
C THR A 23 11.91 -1.89 6.36
N GLY A 24 13.17 -1.84 6.76
CA GLY A 24 13.80 -0.67 7.36
C GLY A 24 14.64 0.10 6.35
N PHE A 25 14.89 1.35 6.67
CA PHE A 25 15.83 2.22 5.98
C PHE A 25 17.16 2.18 6.76
N LEU A 26 18.31 1.84 6.17
CA LEU A 26 19.62 1.82 6.86
C LEU A 26 20.58 2.87 6.30
N PRO A 27 21.35 3.59 7.14
CA PRO A 27 22.44 4.43 6.66
C PRO A 27 23.55 3.58 6.06
N VAL A 28 24.03 3.98 4.88
CA VAL A 28 25.31 3.52 4.35
C VAL A 28 26.37 4.48 4.86
N SER A 29 27.20 4.05 5.80
CA SER A 29 28.38 4.80 6.22
C SER A 29 29.31 5.00 5.02
N PRO A 30 29.94 6.17 4.84
CA PRO A 30 30.96 6.34 3.83
C PRO A 30 32.14 5.45 4.17
N ASP A 31 32.44 4.48 3.30
CA ASP A 31 33.68 3.72 3.37
C ASP A 31 34.86 4.68 3.16
N THR A 32 35.66 4.84 4.20
CA THR A 32 36.98 5.45 4.13
C THR A 32 37.91 4.49 3.40
N GLU A 33 38.42 4.86 2.22
CA GLU A 33 39.64 4.29 1.61
C GLU A 33 40.77 4.29 2.65
N LYS A 34 41.44 3.18 2.98
CA LYS A 34 42.62 2.55 2.30
C LYS A 34 43.28 1.60 3.34
N PRO A 35 44.31 0.76 3.03
CA PRO A 35 44.80 0.19 1.77
C PRO A 35 44.82 -1.36 1.75
N GLU A 36 45.15 -1.93 0.58
CA GLU A 36 45.44 -3.36 0.35
C GLU A 36 46.58 -3.91 1.24
N GLU A 37 46.43 -5.12 1.79
CA GLU A 37 47.48 -6.15 1.75
C GLU A 37 46.98 -7.60 2.06
N SER A 38 47.32 -8.50 1.13
CA SER A 38 47.56 -9.96 1.17
C SER A 38 46.57 -10.98 1.80
N SER A 39 46.13 -11.88 0.91
CA SER A 39 46.13 -13.35 1.03
C SER A 39 46.08 -13.98 2.43
N ASN A 40 45.00 -14.73 2.71
CA ASN A 40 45.12 -16.17 2.99
C ASN A 40 43.76 -16.90 2.92
N LYS A 41 43.77 -18.00 2.17
CA LYS A 41 42.70 -18.97 1.93
C LYS A 41 42.60 -19.97 3.11
N PRO A 42 41.40 -20.44 3.45
CA PRO A 42 41.17 -21.89 3.48
C PRO A 42 39.82 -22.23 2.79
N ALA A 43 39.84 -23.03 1.72
CA ALA A 43 39.75 -24.49 1.70
C ALA A 43 38.29 -24.97 1.61
N ASN A 44 37.99 -25.53 0.43
CA ASN A 44 36.69 -26.02 -0.03
C ASN A 44 36.20 -27.22 0.80
N ASP A 45 34.90 -27.24 1.10
CA ASP A 45 34.16 -28.47 1.41
C ASP A 45 33.15 -28.75 0.26
N PRO A 46 33.28 -29.87 -0.50
CA PRO A 46 32.60 -30.06 -1.79
C PRO A 46 31.21 -30.73 -1.71
N SER A 47 30.52 -30.71 -0.57
CA SER A 47 29.28 -31.47 -0.38
C SER A 47 27.97 -30.69 -0.64
N ALA A 48 27.99 -29.36 -0.73
CA ALA A 48 26.78 -28.55 -0.97
C ALA A 48 26.48 -28.27 -2.47
N LEU A 49 27.40 -28.63 -3.38
CA LEU A 49 27.32 -28.28 -4.81
C LEU A 49 26.77 -29.40 -5.72
N GLN A 50 26.29 -30.51 -5.15
CA GLN A 50 25.69 -31.62 -5.92
C GLN A 50 24.16 -31.60 -5.97
N HIS A 51 23.48 -30.99 -5.00
CA HIS A 51 22.00 -30.97 -4.97
C HIS A 51 21.38 -29.86 -5.83
N VAL A 52 22.11 -28.79 -6.15
CA VAL A 52 21.61 -27.69 -6.99
C VAL A 52 21.70 -28.00 -8.49
N LYS A 53 22.63 -28.88 -8.91
CA LYS A 53 22.79 -29.27 -10.32
C LYS A 53 21.79 -30.32 -10.83
N LEU A 54 21.03 -30.97 -9.95
CA LEU A 54 20.04 -31.98 -10.33
C LEU A 54 18.64 -31.37 -10.59
N LEU A 55 18.38 -30.15 -10.09
CA LEU A 55 17.11 -29.44 -10.27
C LEU A 55 17.10 -28.46 -11.45
N GLU A 56 18.26 -28.00 -11.94
CA GLU A 56 18.34 -27.13 -13.15
C GLU A 56 18.31 -27.91 -14.48
N ARG A 57 18.31 -29.25 -14.46
CA ARG A 57 18.34 -30.07 -15.69
C ARG A 57 16.96 -30.47 -16.23
N LEU A 58 15.87 -29.91 -15.70
CA LEU A 58 14.50 -30.23 -16.16
C LEU A 58 13.80 -29.10 -16.94
N TRP A 59 14.44 -27.96 -17.18
CA TRP A 59 13.86 -26.88 -17.99
C TRP A 59 14.84 -26.43 -19.08
N THR A 60 14.76 -27.09 -20.24
CA THR A 60 15.43 -26.64 -21.48
C THR A 60 14.41 -25.99 -22.42
N PRO A 61 14.76 -24.86 -23.08
CA PRO A 61 13.82 -24.04 -23.86
C PRO A 61 13.61 -24.56 -25.29
N GLN A 62 13.50 -25.88 -25.48
CA GLN A 62 13.28 -26.49 -26.80
C GLN A 62 11.88 -27.09 -27.02
N ASN A 63 11.00 -27.11 -26.02
CA ASN A 63 9.64 -27.68 -26.14
C ASN A 63 8.48 -26.69 -25.91
N ALA A 64 8.72 -25.38 -25.95
CA ALA A 64 7.69 -24.36 -25.75
C ALA A 64 6.68 -24.21 -26.93
N ASN A 65 6.94 -24.84 -28.08
CA ASN A 65 6.07 -24.80 -29.26
C ASN A 65 5.11 -25.99 -29.41
N LEU A 66 5.24 -27.02 -28.57
CA LEU A 66 4.32 -28.17 -28.55
C LEU A 66 3.19 -28.01 -27.51
N LEU A 67 3.42 -27.31 -26.40
CA LEU A 67 2.38 -27.06 -25.39
C LEU A 67 1.31 -26.04 -25.84
N LYS A 68 1.64 -25.12 -26.75
CA LYS A 68 0.69 -24.11 -27.27
C LYS A 68 -0.38 -24.69 -28.20
N LYS A 69 -0.15 -25.89 -28.77
CA LYS A 69 -1.11 -26.55 -29.68
C LYS A 69 -2.22 -27.33 -28.95
N PHE A 70 -2.05 -27.65 -27.66
CA PHE A 70 -3.06 -28.39 -26.88
C PHE A 70 -3.96 -27.50 -26.03
N TRP A 71 -3.51 -26.31 -25.61
CA TRP A 71 -4.30 -25.41 -24.75
C TRP A 71 -5.32 -24.56 -25.51
N ALA A 72 -5.05 -24.20 -26.77
CA ALA A 72 -5.96 -23.40 -27.59
C ALA A 72 -7.33 -24.06 -27.86
N PRO A 73 -7.45 -25.36 -28.21
CA PRO A 73 -8.75 -25.99 -28.38
C PRO A 73 -9.47 -26.27 -27.06
N LEU A 74 -8.75 -26.45 -25.95
CA LEU A 74 -9.34 -26.71 -24.62
C LEU A 74 -10.02 -25.46 -24.05
N LEU A 75 -9.42 -24.28 -24.22
CA LEU A 75 -10.02 -23.00 -23.82
C LEU A 75 -11.21 -22.60 -24.71
N ALA A 76 -11.15 -22.91 -26.01
CA ALA A 76 -12.27 -22.67 -26.93
C ALA A 76 -13.48 -23.57 -26.59
N PHE A 77 -13.24 -24.84 -26.22
CA PHE A 77 -14.31 -25.76 -25.79
C PHE A 77 -14.96 -25.31 -24.47
N PHE A 78 -14.19 -24.80 -23.49
CA PHE A 78 -14.75 -24.29 -22.23
C PHE A 78 -15.57 -23.00 -22.41
N ASN A 79 -15.16 -22.10 -23.32
CA ASN A 79 -15.92 -20.88 -23.61
C ASN A 79 -17.22 -21.16 -24.38
N ILE A 80 -17.23 -22.18 -25.25
CA ILE A 80 -18.46 -22.61 -25.96
C ILE A 80 -19.42 -23.34 -25.02
N LEU A 81 -18.91 -24.12 -24.05
CA LEU A 81 -19.74 -24.84 -23.09
C LEU A 81 -20.33 -23.93 -21.99
N ALA A 82 -19.62 -22.86 -21.61
CA ALA A 82 -20.12 -21.86 -20.67
C ALA A 82 -21.12 -20.87 -21.31
N GLY A 83 -21.10 -20.70 -22.64
CA GLY A 83 -22.00 -19.80 -23.37
C GLY A 83 -23.40 -20.36 -23.69
N SER A 84 -23.60 -21.68 -23.60
CA SER A 84 -24.88 -22.32 -23.97
C SER A 84 -25.65 -22.96 -22.79
N GLY A 85 -25.17 -22.81 -21.55
CA GLY A 85 -25.70 -23.51 -20.38
C GLY A 85 -26.77 -22.80 -19.54
N MET A 86 -27.09 -21.52 -19.80
CA MET A 86 -27.98 -20.74 -18.93
C MET A 86 -29.36 -20.39 -19.49
N PHE A 87 -29.78 -20.99 -20.61
CA PHE A 87 -31.06 -20.67 -21.24
C PHE A 87 -32.19 -21.70 -21.09
N TRP A 88 -32.04 -22.74 -20.26
CA TRP A 88 -33.04 -23.82 -20.17
C TRP A 88 -33.55 -24.21 -18.77
N TYR A 89 -33.35 -23.37 -17.74
CA TYR A 89 -33.85 -23.68 -16.39
C TYR A 89 -35.06 -22.88 -15.90
N PHE A 90 -35.86 -22.33 -16.81
CA PHE A 90 -37.20 -21.82 -16.46
C PHE A 90 -38.23 -22.12 -17.56
N ARG A 91 -38.58 -23.39 -17.73
CA ARG A 91 -39.93 -23.77 -18.19
C ARG A 91 -40.20 -25.24 -17.85
N ALA A 92 -41.40 -25.43 -17.29
CA ALA A 92 -42.07 -26.69 -17.00
C ALA A 92 -41.73 -27.39 -15.67
N SER A 93 -42.64 -27.20 -14.70
CA SER A 93 -43.23 -28.31 -13.94
C SER A 93 -44.65 -27.93 -13.49
N PRO A 94 -45.55 -28.92 -13.32
CA PRO A 94 -46.97 -28.79 -13.66
C PRO A 94 -47.82 -28.17 -12.56
N ALA A 95 -48.93 -27.59 -12.98
CA ALA A 95 -49.98 -27.05 -12.12
C ALA A 95 -50.63 -28.13 -11.26
N SER A 96 -50.29 -28.15 -9.96
CA SER A 96 -51.16 -28.73 -8.94
C SER A 96 -52.26 -27.72 -8.61
N ARG A 97 -53.49 -28.00 -9.04
CA ARG A 97 -54.68 -27.25 -8.64
C ARG A 97 -54.90 -27.41 -7.14
N SER A 98 -54.54 -26.38 -6.38
CA SER A 98 -55.16 -26.08 -5.10
C SER A 98 -56.03 -24.84 -5.29
N LYS A 99 -57.34 -24.96 -5.04
CA LYS A 99 -58.25 -23.83 -4.98
C LYS A 99 -57.92 -23.03 -3.72
N SER A 100 -57.09 -22.03 -3.86
CA SER A 100 -57.08 -20.88 -2.97
C SER A 100 -57.03 -19.63 -3.83
N SER A 101 -57.97 -18.72 -3.62
CA SER A 101 -58.05 -17.43 -4.28
C SER A 101 -56.83 -16.59 -3.88
N VAL A 102 -55.79 -16.62 -4.72
CA VAL A 102 -54.64 -15.72 -4.58
C VAL A 102 -54.89 -14.52 -5.47
N VAL A 103 -55.10 -13.38 -4.84
CA VAL A 103 -55.03 -12.06 -5.47
C VAL A 103 -53.71 -12.00 -6.22
N THR A 104 -53.78 -11.88 -7.56
CA THR A 104 -52.58 -11.70 -8.38
C THR A 104 -52.10 -10.27 -8.17
N GLU A 105 -51.31 -10.06 -7.13
CA GLU A 105 -50.63 -8.79 -6.93
C GLU A 105 -49.60 -8.65 -8.05
N SER A 106 -49.84 -7.70 -8.94
CA SER A 106 -48.87 -7.29 -9.96
C SER A 106 -47.66 -6.69 -9.23
N LEU A 107 -46.67 -7.52 -8.90
CA LEU A 107 -45.38 -7.08 -8.39
C LEU A 107 -44.72 -6.19 -9.46
N LYS A 108 -44.91 -4.87 -9.33
CA LYS A 108 -44.15 -3.89 -10.10
C LYS A 108 -42.71 -3.95 -9.59
N PRO A 109 -41.71 -4.04 -10.49
CA PRO A 109 -40.32 -3.91 -10.08
C PRO A 109 -40.14 -2.59 -9.34
N ASP A 110 -39.60 -2.66 -8.13
CA ASP A 110 -39.19 -1.46 -7.41
C ASP A 110 -37.90 -0.96 -8.05
N TRP A 111 -38.06 -0.01 -8.97
CA TRP A 111 -36.95 0.62 -9.68
C TRP A 111 -35.99 1.35 -8.74
N HIS A 112 -36.44 1.81 -7.56
CA HIS A 112 -35.56 2.39 -6.56
C HIS A 112 -34.73 1.31 -5.87
N ALA A 113 -35.31 0.16 -5.55
CA ALA A 113 -34.57 -0.97 -5.00
C ALA A 113 -33.53 -1.53 -6.00
N ILE A 114 -33.89 -1.61 -7.29
CA ILE A 114 -32.97 -2.04 -8.34
C ILE A 114 -31.85 -1.01 -8.56
N ALA A 115 -32.19 0.29 -8.62
CA ALA A 115 -31.20 1.34 -8.75
C ALA A 115 -30.26 1.41 -7.54
N ALA A 116 -30.78 1.22 -6.32
CA ALA A 116 -29.97 1.15 -5.11
C ALA A 116 -29.05 -0.08 -5.13
N ALA A 117 -29.56 -1.26 -5.49
CA ALA A 117 -28.76 -2.47 -5.64
C ALA A 117 -27.66 -2.31 -6.71
N GLN A 118 -27.97 -1.66 -7.84
CA GLN A 118 -27.01 -1.36 -8.89
C GLN A 118 -25.98 -0.31 -8.45
N ALA A 119 -26.37 0.71 -7.72
CA ALA A 119 -25.47 1.70 -7.14
C ALA A 119 -24.52 1.06 -6.12
N THR A 120 -25.02 0.19 -5.24
CA THR A 120 -24.19 -0.59 -4.30
C THR A 120 -23.27 -1.57 -5.03
N ALA A 121 -23.75 -2.25 -6.07
CA ALA A 121 -22.92 -3.16 -6.87
C ALA A 121 -21.81 -2.40 -7.62
N THR A 122 -22.11 -1.21 -8.15
CA THR A 122 -21.13 -0.34 -8.84
C THR A 122 -20.12 0.24 -7.85
N ALA A 123 -20.57 0.65 -6.65
CA ALA A 123 -19.67 1.08 -5.58
C ALA A 123 -18.74 -0.06 -5.15
N ASN A 124 -19.29 -1.26 -4.91
CA ASN A 124 -18.51 -2.45 -4.55
C ASN A 124 -17.50 -2.87 -5.63
N ALA A 125 -17.85 -2.70 -6.91
CA ALA A 125 -16.95 -2.94 -8.04
C ALA A 125 -15.81 -1.92 -8.16
N ASN A 126 -15.92 -0.78 -7.48
CA ASN A 126 -14.92 0.29 -7.54
C ASN A 126 -13.78 0.13 -6.52
N TYR A 127 -13.87 -0.84 -5.60
CA TYR A 127 -12.86 -1.07 -4.58
C TYR A 127 -11.70 -1.92 -5.10
N ILE A 128 -10.49 -1.43 -4.87
CA ILE A 128 -9.24 -2.15 -5.07
C ILE A 128 -8.85 -2.88 -3.78
N LEU A 129 -9.00 -2.21 -2.63
CA LEU A 129 -8.69 -2.76 -1.31
C LEU A 129 -9.47 -1.99 -0.25
N THR A 130 -9.98 -2.70 0.75
CA THR A 130 -10.45 -2.11 2.01
C THR A 130 -9.77 -2.83 3.16
N ASP A 131 -9.29 -2.07 4.15
CA ASP A 131 -8.68 -2.61 5.35
C ASP A 131 -9.05 -1.71 6.53
N SER A 132 -9.78 -2.25 7.51
CA SER A 132 -10.10 -1.49 8.71
C SER A 132 -8.85 -1.16 9.54
N LEU A 133 -7.76 -1.92 9.35
CA LEU A 133 -6.55 -1.91 10.15
C LEU A 133 -6.78 -2.26 11.62
N HIS A 134 -7.88 -2.94 11.95
CA HIS A 134 -8.14 -3.42 13.31
C HIS A 134 -7.33 -4.69 13.64
N GLN A 135 -6.96 -5.46 12.62
CA GLN A 135 -6.20 -6.70 12.73
C GLN A 135 -5.36 -6.91 11.47
N ASN A 136 -4.30 -7.70 11.57
CA ASN A 136 -3.35 -7.87 10.48
C ASN A 136 -3.81 -8.87 9.42
N ILE A 137 -4.78 -8.47 8.58
CA ILE A 137 -5.31 -9.31 7.49
C ILE A 137 -4.53 -9.17 6.17
N HIS A 138 -3.73 -8.11 6.01
CA HIS A 138 -2.92 -7.86 4.80
C HIS A 138 -1.41 -7.92 5.05
N ASN A 139 -0.99 -8.65 6.09
CA ASN A 139 0.41 -8.90 6.43
C ASN A 139 1.24 -7.63 6.63
N TRP A 140 0.64 -6.53 7.09
CA TRP A 140 1.36 -5.33 7.52
C TRP A 140 2.52 -5.68 8.46
N PRO A 141 3.61 -4.91 8.44
CA PRO A 141 4.71 -5.10 9.38
C PRO A 141 4.22 -5.20 10.83
N VAL A 142 4.81 -6.09 11.62
CA VAL A 142 4.52 -6.18 13.06
C VAL A 142 5.83 -6.24 13.81
N VAL A 143 6.09 -5.22 14.64
CA VAL A 143 7.27 -5.11 15.49
C VAL A 143 6.85 -4.47 16.80
N ALA A 144 6.92 -5.22 17.90
CA ALA A 144 6.47 -4.74 19.19
C ALA A 144 7.53 -3.94 19.97
N SER A 145 8.79 -3.95 19.55
CA SER A 145 9.90 -3.33 20.26
C SER A 145 11.02 -2.82 19.34
N GLY A 146 11.83 -1.88 19.84
CA GLY A 146 12.94 -1.29 19.12
C GLY A 146 12.70 0.17 18.73
N ASN A 147 13.54 0.70 17.84
CA ASN A 147 13.49 2.11 17.45
C ASN A 147 12.28 2.47 16.59
N LYS A 148 11.56 1.48 16.06
CA LYS A 148 10.32 1.66 15.30
C LYS A 148 9.39 0.54 15.68
N THR A 149 8.14 0.84 16.03
CA THR A 149 7.14 -0.18 16.35
C THR A 149 5.97 -0.10 15.40
N TYR A 150 5.38 -1.27 15.16
CA TYR A 150 4.26 -1.50 14.25
C TYR A 150 3.32 -2.50 14.92
N ILE A 151 2.20 -2.06 15.46
CA ILE A 151 1.38 -2.87 16.36
C ILE A 151 -0.09 -2.64 16.07
N PHE A 152 -0.86 -3.71 15.93
CA PHE A 152 -2.32 -3.65 15.96
C PHE A 152 -2.78 -3.63 17.42
N LYS A 153 -3.39 -2.52 17.86
CA LYS A 153 -3.96 -2.35 19.21
C LYS A 153 -5.11 -1.34 19.13
N GLU A 154 -6.01 -1.36 20.11
CA GLU A 154 -7.08 -0.34 20.23
C GLU A 154 -7.94 -0.19 18.96
N SER A 155 -8.10 -1.27 18.18
CA SER A 155 -8.79 -1.27 16.88
C SER A 155 -8.15 -0.37 15.81
N ALA A 156 -6.84 -0.18 15.84
CA ALA A 156 -6.09 0.52 14.82
C ALA A 156 -4.70 -0.10 14.64
N TYR A 157 -4.01 0.30 13.57
CA TYR A 157 -2.62 -0.04 13.34
C TYR A 157 -1.74 1.14 13.76
N HIS A 158 -0.98 0.95 14.84
CA HIS A 158 -0.13 1.97 15.42
C HIS A 158 1.28 1.86 14.87
N VAL A 159 1.81 2.99 14.39
CA VAL A 159 3.20 3.13 14.01
C VAL A 159 3.85 4.16 14.94
N ALA A 160 4.91 3.76 15.62
CA ALA A 160 5.70 4.69 16.42
C ALA A 160 7.13 4.81 15.88
N ASP A 161 7.59 6.05 15.76
CA ASP A 161 8.96 6.39 15.44
C ASP A 161 9.70 6.75 16.73
N ASN A 162 10.60 5.88 17.18
CA ASN A 162 11.50 6.11 18.31
C ASN A 162 12.96 6.28 17.86
N ASP A 163 13.20 6.43 16.54
CA ASP A 163 14.50 6.58 15.95
C ASP A 163 14.90 8.06 15.91
N ALA A 164 16.12 8.38 16.31
CA ALA A 164 16.59 9.77 16.31
C ALA A 164 16.86 10.32 14.90
N THR A 165 17.02 9.44 13.91
CA THR A 165 17.62 9.78 12.60
C THR A 165 16.72 9.47 11.41
N GLN A 166 15.66 8.70 11.60
CA GLN A 166 14.87 8.15 10.50
C GLN A 166 13.39 8.13 10.82
N SER A 167 12.57 8.38 9.80
CA SER A 167 11.13 8.16 9.88
C SER A 167 10.77 6.66 9.87
N ALA A 168 9.58 6.32 10.35
CA ALA A 168 9.01 4.98 10.37
C ALA A 168 7.96 4.80 9.25
N PRO A 169 8.35 4.22 8.09
CA PRO A 169 7.39 3.83 7.07
C PRO A 169 6.74 2.47 7.41
N ALA A 170 5.44 2.34 7.18
CA ALA A 170 4.80 1.04 7.07
C ALA A 170 4.21 0.90 5.67
N LEU A 171 4.74 -0.05 4.89
CA LEU A 171 4.33 -0.29 3.51
C LEU A 171 3.45 -1.52 3.42
N LEU A 172 2.42 -1.44 2.60
CA LEU A 172 1.55 -2.57 2.30
C LEU A 172 2.33 -3.62 1.49
N PRO A 173 2.52 -4.84 2.00
CA PRO A 173 3.30 -5.85 1.28
C PRO A 173 2.55 -6.42 0.08
N GLY A 174 3.30 -6.81 -0.95
CA GLY A 174 2.78 -7.56 -2.10
C GLY A 174 1.81 -6.80 -3.00
N PHE A 175 1.60 -5.50 -2.76
CA PHE A 175 0.63 -4.70 -3.49
C PHE A 175 1.30 -3.53 -4.22
N MET A 176 1.21 -3.54 -5.54
CA MET A 176 1.71 -2.48 -6.41
C MET A 176 0.54 -1.82 -7.10
N LEU A 177 0.45 -0.51 -6.99
CA LEU A 177 -0.62 0.29 -7.59
C LEU A 177 -0.10 1.16 -8.71
N SER A 178 -1.02 1.51 -9.60
CA SER A 178 -0.80 2.46 -10.67
C SER A 178 -1.95 3.47 -10.70
N ARG A 179 -1.79 4.52 -11.51
CA ARG A 179 -2.83 5.52 -11.74
C ARG A 179 -3.87 4.99 -12.76
N PRO A 180 -5.15 5.41 -12.70
CA PRO A 180 -5.74 6.30 -11.70
C PRO A 180 -6.09 5.55 -10.39
N LEU A 181 -6.13 6.29 -9.29
CA LEU A 181 -6.33 5.74 -7.95
C LEU A 181 -6.90 6.80 -7.00
N ALA A 182 -7.80 6.39 -6.10
CA ALA A 182 -8.08 7.13 -4.88
C ALA A 182 -7.61 6.33 -3.66
N PHE A 183 -6.88 6.98 -2.77
CA PHE A 183 -6.39 6.42 -1.50
C PHE A 183 -6.92 7.26 -0.34
N SER A 184 -7.67 6.62 0.55
CA SER A 184 -8.19 7.21 1.80
C SER A 184 -7.62 6.49 3.03
N LEU A 185 -7.35 7.24 4.09
CA LEU A 185 -6.79 6.74 5.35
C LEU A 185 -7.16 7.67 6.51
N THR A 186 -7.65 7.11 7.61
CA THR A 186 -7.84 7.84 8.87
C THR A 186 -6.57 7.79 9.71
N MET A 187 -6.20 8.94 10.27
CA MET A 187 -4.99 9.14 11.06
C MET A 187 -5.33 9.84 12.37
N GLU A 188 -4.80 9.32 13.47
CA GLU A 188 -4.91 9.88 14.82
C GLU A 188 -3.51 9.94 15.42
N GLU A 189 -3.03 11.14 15.74
CA GLU A 189 -1.80 11.26 16.52
C GLU A 189 -2.07 10.87 17.98
N ILE A 190 -1.42 9.81 18.44
CA ILE A 190 -1.53 9.33 19.82
C ILE A 190 -0.58 10.10 20.72
N LYS A 191 0.60 10.42 20.18
CA LYS A 191 1.68 11.10 20.88
C LYS A 191 2.59 11.77 19.87
N GLY A 192 3.06 12.96 20.21
CA GLY A 192 4.18 13.62 19.54
C GLY A 192 4.54 14.94 20.23
N ASP A 193 5.48 15.66 19.63
CA ASP A 193 5.90 16.99 20.08
C ASP A 193 5.38 18.04 19.10
N ASP A 194 4.22 18.61 19.44
CA ASP A 194 3.49 19.62 18.67
C ASP A 194 4.23 20.98 18.60
N THR A 195 5.41 21.11 19.21
CA THR A 195 6.30 22.26 19.03
C THR A 195 7.32 22.05 17.91
N SER A 196 7.54 20.80 17.50
CA SER A 196 8.56 20.43 16.54
C SER A 196 8.04 20.49 15.10
N ILE A 197 8.73 21.25 14.25
CA ILE A 197 8.47 21.26 12.78
C ILE A 197 8.72 19.90 12.10
N ASN A 198 9.32 18.96 12.83
CA ASN A 198 9.53 17.60 12.34
C ASN A 198 8.39 16.66 12.71
N ASN A 199 7.47 17.05 13.60
CA ASN A 199 6.31 16.23 13.93
C ASN A 199 5.41 16.13 12.70
N SER A 200 5.54 15.03 11.98
CA SER A 200 4.86 14.86 10.69
C SER A 200 4.53 13.42 10.43
N PHE A 201 3.38 13.20 9.82
CA PHE A 201 2.89 11.89 9.50
C PHE A 201 1.93 11.98 8.32
N GLY A 202 1.72 10.86 7.63
CA GLY A 202 0.93 10.87 6.42
C GLY A 202 0.95 9.57 5.64
N MET A 203 0.60 9.73 4.37
CA MET A 203 0.39 8.66 3.41
C MET A 203 1.60 8.60 2.46
N ILE A 204 2.08 7.38 2.17
CA ILE A 204 3.05 7.11 1.11
C ILE A 204 2.29 6.52 -0.08
N PHE A 205 2.60 6.97 -1.29
CA PHE A 205 2.09 6.35 -2.50
C PHE A 205 3.14 6.28 -3.60
N PHE A 206 3.01 5.23 -4.39
CA PHE A 206 3.90 4.86 -5.48
C PHE A 206 5.36 4.73 -5.05
N LEU A 207 5.61 4.15 -3.87
CA LEU A 207 6.97 3.80 -3.48
C LEU A 207 7.52 2.74 -4.42
N ASN A 208 8.60 3.11 -5.09
CA ASN A 208 9.28 2.27 -6.04
C ASN A 208 10.76 2.20 -5.69
N THR A 209 11.33 1.02 -5.87
CA THR A 209 12.75 0.73 -5.63
C THR A 209 13.32 0.13 -6.89
N HIS A 210 14.35 0.76 -7.45
CA HIS A 210 15.07 0.23 -8.61
C HIS A 210 16.58 0.35 -8.39
N VAL A 211 17.36 -0.41 -9.15
CA VAL A 211 18.82 -0.32 -9.12
C VAL A 211 19.28 0.51 -10.30
N ASN A 212 20.07 1.56 -10.04
CA ASN A 212 20.69 2.40 -11.06
C ASN A 212 22.19 2.50 -10.76
N ASN A 213 23.04 2.10 -11.70
CA ASN A 213 24.51 2.07 -11.54
C ASN A 213 24.97 1.38 -10.25
N GLY A 214 24.37 0.22 -9.93
CA GLY A 214 24.68 -0.55 -8.72
C GLY A 214 24.17 0.06 -7.41
N LYS A 215 23.50 1.23 -7.45
CA LYS A 215 22.91 1.89 -6.29
C LYS A 215 21.40 1.69 -6.27
N THR A 216 20.86 1.33 -5.11
CA THR A 216 19.41 1.31 -4.88
C THR A 216 18.88 2.74 -4.87
N VAL A 217 17.99 3.07 -5.80
CA VAL A 217 17.24 4.32 -5.87
C VAL A 217 15.82 4.05 -5.40
N ILE A 218 15.37 4.89 -4.48
CA ILE A 218 14.03 4.83 -3.90
C ILE A 218 13.34 6.14 -4.26
N THR A 219 12.13 6.03 -4.79
CA THR A 219 11.28 7.16 -5.13
C THR A 219 9.89 6.94 -4.61
N PHE A 220 9.24 7.97 -4.07
CA PHE A 220 7.84 7.92 -3.69
C PHE A 220 7.26 9.33 -3.63
N TYR A 221 5.93 9.43 -3.57
CA TYR A 221 5.28 10.64 -3.10
C TYR A 221 4.74 10.44 -1.69
N SER A 222 4.64 11.54 -0.95
CA SER A 222 3.94 11.54 0.33
C SER A 222 3.02 12.75 0.47
N PHE A 223 1.84 12.50 1.04
CA PHE A 223 0.93 13.55 1.49
C PHE A 223 0.86 13.49 3.01
N GLU A 224 1.34 14.54 3.65
CA GLU A 224 1.62 14.57 5.08
C GLU A 224 1.03 15.82 5.73
N VAL A 225 0.85 15.74 7.04
CA VAL A 225 0.74 16.91 7.91
C VAL A 225 2.08 17.19 8.58
N VAL A 226 2.35 18.46 8.85
CA VAL A 226 3.28 18.87 9.91
C VAL A 226 2.41 19.32 11.07
N ASN A 227 2.29 18.51 12.12
CA ASN A 227 1.37 18.75 13.22
C ASN A 227 2.01 19.56 14.36
N ASN A 228 2.60 20.70 13.99
CA ASN A 228 3.05 21.69 14.95
C ASN A 228 2.03 22.83 15.06
N ASN A 229 2.13 23.68 16.08
CA ASN A 229 1.24 24.85 16.21
C ASN A 229 1.25 25.71 14.93
N GLY A 230 0.07 25.96 14.34
CA GLY A 230 -0.04 26.64 13.04
C GLY A 230 0.44 25.80 11.85
N GLY A 231 0.37 24.49 11.98
CA GLY A 231 0.89 23.50 11.03
C GLY A 231 0.22 23.54 9.66
N MET A 232 0.67 22.62 8.80
CA MET A 232 0.29 22.62 7.39
C MET A 232 0.26 21.24 6.78
N TYR A 233 -0.45 21.15 5.67
CA TYR A 233 -0.34 20.06 4.73
C TYR A 233 0.90 20.25 3.86
N GLN A 234 1.53 19.15 3.50
CA GLN A 234 2.61 19.12 2.52
C GLN A 234 2.47 17.92 1.60
N PHE A 235 2.68 18.15 0.31
CA PHE A 235 2.80 17.13 -0.70
C PHE A 235 4.22 17.12 -1.24
N LEU A 236 4.92 16.01 -1.04
CA LEU A 236 6.34 15.88 -1.28
C LEU A 236 6.61 14.76 -2.29
N LYS A 237 7.71 14.90 -3.03
CA LYS A 237 8.33 13.83 -3.78
C LYS A 237 9.68 13.51 -3.16
N TYR A 238 9.90 12.24 -2.81
CA TYR A 238 11.19 11.72 -2.42
C TYR A 238 11.88 11.07 -3.62
N ASP A 239 13.16 11.40 -3.80
CA ASP A 239 14.04 10.79 -4.78
C ASP A 239 15.46 10.68 -4.22
N ARG A 240 15.85 9.45 -3.89
CA ARG A 240 17.17 9.15 -3.32
C ARG A 240 18.33 9.58 -4.23
N SER A 241 18.12 9.62 -5.54
CA SER A 241 19.18 10.01 -6.50
C SER A 241 19.65 11.45 -6.31
N LYS A 242 18.85 12.30 -5.66
CA LYS A 242 19.19 13.70 -5.32
C LYS A 242 20.12 13.85 -4.10
N GLY A 243 20.57 12.75 -3.50
CA GLY A 243 21.63 12.77 -2.49
C GLY A 243 21.20 13.35 -1.13
N GLN A 244 21.79 14.48 -0.74
CA GLN A 244 21.61 15.09 0.60
C GLN A 244 20.23 15.78 0.77
N SER A 245 19.57 16.13 -0.34
CA SER A 245 18.25 16.76 -0.32
C SER A 245 17.26 15.95 -1.17
N PRO A 246 16.87 14.75 -0.69
CA PRO A 246 16.06 13.83 -1.48
C PRO A 246 14.59 14.27 -1.62
N TYR A 247 14.12 15.17 -0.78
CA TYR A 247 12.74 15.66 -0.82
C TYR A 247 12.60 16.90 -1.69
N THR A 248 11.50 16.96 -2.44
CA THR A 248 11.05 18.13 -3.20
C THR A 248 9.61 18.42 -2.81
N THR A 249 9.35 19.63 -2.30
CA THR A 249 7.98 20.09 -2.03
C THR A 249 7.29 20.43 -3.34
N ILE A 250 6.16 19.79 -3.61
CA ILE A 250 5.33 20.05 -4.79
C ILE A 250 4.18 21.00 -4.44
N TRP A 251 3.60 20.83 -3.25
CA TRP A 251 2.49 21.65 -2.78
C TRP A 251 2.49 21.71 -1.25
N GLN A 252 2.03 22.83 -0.69
CA GLN A 252 1.84 23.02 0.74
C GLN A 252 0.69 24.00 0.98
N HIS A 253 0.00 23.84 2.11
CA HIS A 253 -1.11 24.71 2.48
C HIS A 253 -1.37 24.61 3.98
N ASN A 254 -1.61 25.75 4.64
CA ASN A 254 -1.93 25.77 6.06
C ASN A 254 -3.23 25.00 6.36
N PHE A 255 -3.38 24.50 7.57
CA PHE A 255 -4.65 23.89 7.97
C PHE A 255 -5.81 24.90 7.90
N GLY A 256 -6.96 24.44 7.42
CA GLY A 256 -8.23 25.13 7.62
C GLY A 256 -9.05 24.50 8.75
N GLY A 257 -10.28 24.98 8.95
CA GLY A 257 -11.19 24.46 9.97
C GLY A 257 -11.65 23.01 9.73
N GLU A 258 -11.29 22.41 8.59
CA GLU A 258 -11.50 20.99 8.33
C GLU A 258 -10.56 20.07 9.11
N PHE A 259 -9.41 20.56 9.58
CA PHE A 259 -8.45 19.75 10.31
C PHE A 259 -8.69 19.85 11.82
N HIS A 260 -8.78 18.71 12.49
CA HIS A 260 -8.81 18.64 13.93
C HIS A 260 -7.37 18.50 14.45
N GLN A 261 -6.76 19.63 14.83
CA GLN A 261 -5.40 19.64 15.34
C GLN A 261 -5.32 19.14 16.79
N GLY A 262 -4.26 18.37 17.09
CA GLY A 262 -3.95 17.86 18.42
C GLY A 262 -3.84 16.34 18.44
N GLN A 263 -3.86 15.76 19.64
CA GLN A 263 -3.65 14.34 19.89
C GLN A 263 -4.94 13.65 20.39
N GLY A 264 -5.06 12.34 20.15
CA GLY A 264 -6.16 11.48 20.59
C GLY A 264 -7.41 11.51 19.69
N ALA A 265 -8.36 10.62 19.98
CA ALA A 265 -9.46 10.26 19.09
C ALA A 265 -10.38 11.41 18.64
N ARG A 266 -10.49 12.48 19.44
CA ARG A 266 -11.26 13.68 19.06
C ARG A 266 -10.60 14.49 17.94
N ASN A 267 -9.30 14.29 17.76
CA ASN A 267 -8.46 14.92 16.76
C ASN A 267 -8.07 13.95 15.64
N ALA A 268 -8.83 12.86 15.47
CA ALA A 268 -8.67 11.98 14.31
C ALA A 268 -9.14 12.68 13.03
N ASN A 269 -8.43 12.44 11.94
CA ASN A 269 -8.69 13.06 10.64
C ASN A 269 -8.60 12.02 9.52
N THR A 270 -9.55 12.06 8.58
CA THR A 270 -9.53 11.21 7.38
C THR A 270 -9.00 11.96 6.19
N PHE A 271 -7.90 11.45 5.63
CA PHE A 271 -7.22 12.00 4.48
C PHE A 271 -7.58 11.20 3.25
N LYS A 272 -7.76 11.87 2.13
CA LYS A 272 -7.96 11.24 0.83
C LYS A 272 -7.16 11.97 -0.25
N VAL A 273 -6.45 11.19 -1.05
CA VAL A 273 -5.79 11.68 -2.27
C VAL A 273 -6.45 11.01 -3.46
N THR A 274 -6.87 11.80 -4.44
CA THR A 274 -7.27 11.27 -5.75
C THR A 274 -6.24 11.59 -6.80
N ILE A 275 -5.92 10.59 -7.62
CA ILE A 275 -4.81 10.61 -8.57
C ILE A 275 -5.36 10.21 -9.93
N ASP A 276 -5.30 11.15 -10.89
CA ASP A 276 -5.71 10.92 -12.27
C ASP A 276 -4.69 11.54 -13.23
N GLY A 277 -4.08 10.71 -14.07
CA GLY A 277 -2.97 11.13 -14.92
C GLY A 277 -1.85 11.77 -14.10
N LYS A 278 -1.55 13.06 -14.33
CA LYS A 278 -0.57 13.83 -13.55
C LYS A 278 -1.17 14.60 -12.37
N TYR A 279 -2.49 14.62 -12.23
CA TYR A 279 -3.20 15.47 -11.28
C TYR A 279 -3.39 14.76 -9.94
N PHE A 280 -3.17 15.52 -8.87
CA PHE A 280 -3.45 15.11 -7.50
C PHE A 280 -4.48 16.07 -6.90
N ASN A 281 -5.52 15.53 -6.27
CA ASN A 281 -6.46 16.31 -5.46
C ASN A 281 -6.41 15.82 -4.01
N PHE A 282 -6.34 16.76 -3.08
CA PHE A 282 -6.18 16.49 -1.66
C PHE A 282 -7.47 16.83 -0.91
N TRP A 283 -7.88 15.92 -0.05
CA TRP A 283 -9.09 16.02 0.76
C TRP A 283 -8.79 15.66 2.20
N VAL A 284 -9.39 16.40 3.13
CA VAL A 284 -9.30 16.15 4.57
C VAL A 284 -10.69 16.30 5.17
N ASN A 285 -11.13 15.31 5.93
CA ASN A 285 -12.47 15.25 6.54
C ASN A 285 -13.60 15.59 5.55
N GLY A 286 -13.48 15.10 4.33
CA GLY A 286 -14.46 15.32 3.25
C GLY A 286 -14.38 16.66 2.53
N LYS A 287 -13.52 17.60 2.96
CA LYS A 287 -13.32 18.89 2.30
C LYS A 287 -12.08 18.85 1.40
N LYS A 288 -12.20 19.36 0.16
CA LYS A 288 -11.05 19.53 -0.73
C LYS A 288 -10.15 20.65 -0.19
N VAL A 289 -8.91 20.32 0.13
CA VAL A 289 -7.92 21.29 0.66
C VAL A 289 -6.96 21.80 -0.42
N GLY A 290 -6.85 21.10 -1.55
CA GLY A 290 -6.04 21.59 -2.67
C GLY A 290 -5.88 20.60 -3.81
N SER A 291 -4.99 20.97 -4.73
CA SER A 291 -4.60 20.14 -5.87
C SER A 291 -3.21 20.51 -6.38
N SER A 292 -2.53 19.57 -7.01
CA SER A 292 -1.22 19.78 -7.64
C SER A 292 -1.03 18.87 -8.85
N GLN A 293 0.14 18.96 -9.51
CA GLN A 293 0.47 18.12 -10.66
C GLN A 293 1.92 17.64 -10.60
N ASP A 294 2.13 16.34 -10.79
CA ASP A 294 3.46 15.73 -11.02
C ASP A 294 3.27 14.33 -11.66
N ASN A 295 4.14 13.96 -12.60
CA ASN A 295 4.08 12.68 -13.31
C ASN A 295 5.38 11.86 -13.22
N SER A 296 6.28 12.22 -12.31
CA SER A 296 7.61 11.61 -12.18
C SER A 296 7.56 10.15 -11.75
N ILE A 297 6.52 9.73 -11.02
CA ILE A 297 6.35 8.36 -10.52
C ILE A 297 4.97 7.85 -10.92
N SER A 298 4.92 6.77 -11.71
CA SER A 298 3.69 6.24 -12.32
C SER A 298 3.00 5.15 -11.52
N GLY A 299 3.72 4.50 -10.59
CA GLY A 299 3.19 3.40 -9.78
C GLY A 299 4.21 2.89 -8.76
N GLY A 300 3.73 2.10 -7.82
CA GLY A 300 4.51 1.51 -6.74
C GLY A 300 3.65 1.12 -5.54
N GLN A 301 4.31 0.81 -4.42
CA GLN A 301 3.63 0.46 -3.17
C GLN A 301 2.98 1.69 -2.53
N ILE A 302 2.02 1.43 -1.66
CA ILE A 302 1.44 2.44 -0.77
C ILE A 302 1.81 2.14 0.68
N GLY A 303 1.56 3.10 1.54
CA GLY A 303 1.69 2.91 2.96
C GLY A 303 1.45 4.19 3.73
N MET A 304 2.05 4.23 4.89
CA MET A 304 1.98 5.32 5.85
C MET A 304 3.37 5.65 6.37
N LEU A 305 3.53 6.86 6.87
CA LEU A 305 4.78 7.39 7.38
C LEU A 305 4.53 8.10 8.70
N VAL A 306 5.38 7.85 9.69
CA VAL A 306 5.48 8.65 10.92
C VAL A 306 6.92 9.17 11.02
N ASN A 307 7.08 10.44 11.31
CA ASN A 307 8.38 11.09 11.43
C ASN A 307 8.44 11.90 12.71
N LEU A 308 9.51 11.67 13.47
CA LEU A 308 9.96 12.32 14.70
C LEU A 308 10.00 11.31 15.85
N LYS A 309 11.19 11.19 16.46
CA LYS A 309 11.41 10.40 17.66
C LYS A 309 10.38 10.73 18.75
N GLY A 310 9.73 9.69 19.26
CA GLY A 310 8.71 9.77 20.30
C GLY A 310 7.30 9.96 19.77
N THR A 311 7.12 10.01 18.44
CA THR A 311 5.80 10.18 17.81
C THR A 311 5.16 8.82 17.55
N GLU A 312 3.85 8.73 17.82
CA GLU A 312 3.02 7.56 17.56
C GLU A 312 1.72 8.00 16.90
N VAL A 313 1.35 7.31 15.82
CA VAL A 313 0.13 7.58 15.06
C VAL A 313 -0.62 6.26 14.88
N ALA A 314 -1.92 6.30 15.17
CA ALA A 314 -2.86 5.23 14.88
C ALA A 314 -3.49 5.46 13.50
N PHE A 315 -3.50 4.39 12.70
CA PHE A 315 -4.05 4.37 11.34
C PHE A 315 -5.24 3.43 11.27
N SER A 316 -6.33 3.87 10.65
CA SER A 316 -7.56 3.09 10.49
C SER A 316 -8.28 3.41 9.19
N ASN A 317 -9.21 2.54 8.79
CA ASN A 317 -10.10 2.74 7.63
C ASN A 317 -9.34 3.07 6.33
N LEU A 318 -8.40 2.20 5.97
CA LEU A 318 -7.71 2.29 4.69
C LEU A 318 -8.64 1.85 3.56
N GLU A 319 -8.76 2.69 2.54
CA GLU A 319 -9.56 2.42 1.36
C GLU A 319 -8.80 2.80 0.09
N LEU A 320 -8.81 1.89 -0.88
CA LEU A 320 -8.31 2.09 -2.23
C LEU A 320 -9.45 1.83 -3.21
N THR A 321 -9.67 2.76 -4.11
CA THR A 321 -10.69 2.65 -5.17
C THR A 321 -10.13 3.10 -6.51
N TYR A 322 -10.71 2.61 -7.60
CA TYR A 322 -10.45 3.22 -8.91
C TYR A 322 -11.03 4.64 -8.92
N HIS A 323 -10.32 5.54 -9.60
CA HIS A 323 -10.70 6.94 -9.78
C HIS A 323 -10.78 7.28 -11.27
#